data_AF-A0A1Q8QPS8-F1
#
_entry.id   AF-A0A1Q8QPS8-F1
#
_cell.length_a   1.000
_cell.length_b   1.000
_cell.length_c   1.000
_cell.angle_alpha   90.00
_cell.angle_beta   90.00
_cell.angle_gamma   90.00
#
_symmetry.space_group_name_H-M   'P 1'
#
loop_
_entity.id
_entity.type
_entity.pdbx_description
1 polymer ?
#
loop_
_entity_poly.entity_id
_entity_poly.type
_entity_poly.pdbx_seq_one_letter_code
_entity_poly.pdbx_strand_id
1 'polypeptide(L)'
;MYNFCIENPDKAIAFSWLFSFSIADFDKANGLDSVISNKLIEIREELGEELCIWYSKNHKGLVNIQIILNSYINSYEDAKKIKEKLNQLIEAINSNNNDAKITPMISAFGAKNGTNRLSELFERARINYVRDLLRILTLKIDEKDNVQLVRFIKWLSEDKKAILRNELHNLSKKDRDEEIIRKRAKGGTLEETSKDYEITHEGVRQIEKKFQGRFDRYITRVMPHYILYAFSKNTSYISIDEIIKLLGDLSDIFIYCLKRSNYSTAHWSDELNGFIIGDGKWYEQLKEYKEGLPEILDCESLDELIGGIIENLKLPIAFDDTRRLVLVDYTLSGKVYLKKRMSLSQMYNAVLKKYYPDGIKLYDDAEAIRFRNYVRGLFGDVYLPENNRAIDVRLTELTILCDRGKRILPSGIKISTELLRKIHDAIIEFDRNEIMFRTLFERFKDELIENSNITNKYFLQGVLKQNYSDEFYFTRYTVKKELSCSSSQTT
;
A
#
# COMPACT_ATOMS: atom_id res chain seq x y z
N MET A 1 12.09 -70.04 -5.85
CA MET A 1 11.42 -69.04 -5.00
C MET A 1 11.24 -69.54 -3.57
N TYR A 2 10.48 -70.62 -3.33
CA TYR A 2 10.30 -71.24 -2.00
C TYR A 2 11.62 -71.52 -1.25
N ASN A 3 12.58 -72.19 -1.89
CA ASN A 3 13.87 -72.50 -1.25
C ASN A 3 14.74 -71.25 -0.94
N PHE A 4 14.67 -70.20 -1.77
CA PHE A 4 15.41 -68.95 -1.54
C PHE A 4 14.80 -68.11 -0.41
N CYS A 5 13.46 -68.12 -0.29
CA CYS A 5 12.72 -67.47 0.79
C CYS A 5 12.91 -68.16 2.15
N ILE A 6 13.16 -69.48 2.16
CA ILE A 6 13.52 -70.24 3.36
C ILE A 6 14.92 -69.87 3.85
N GLU A 7 15.88 -69.66 2.95
CA GLU A 7 17.26 -69.31 3.30
C GLU A 7 17.44 -67.82 3.65
N ASN A 8 16.51 -66.95 3.26
CA ASN A 8 16.57 -65.50 3.50
C ASN A 8 15.21 -64.95 3.98
N PRO A 9 14.81 -65.21 5.24
CA PRO A 9 13.48 -64.86 5.75
C PRO A 9 13.16 -63.36 5.65
N ASP A 10 14.15 -62.48 5.80
CA ASP A 10 13.97 -61.02 5.73
C ASP A 10 13.64 -60.55 4.29
N LYS A 11 14.06 -61.31 3.28
CA LYS A 11 13.75 -61.05 1.85
C LYS A 11 12.39 -61.62 1.46
N ALA A 12 11.90 -62.64 2.17
CA ALA A 12 10.54 -63.16 2.00
C ALA A 12 9.48 -62.13 2.43
N ILE A 13 9.81 -61.24 3.38
CA ILE A 13 8.95 -60.11 3.79
C ILE A 13 8.87 -59.05 2.68
N ALA A 14 9.98 -58.76 1.99
CA ALA A 14 9.99 -57.83 0.85
C ALA A 14 9.19 -58.38 -0.36
N PHE A 15 9.27 -59.68 -0.64
CA PHE A 15 8.42 -60.34 -1.63
C PHE A 15 6.96 -60.39 -1.20
N SER A 16 6.67 -60.69 0.06
CA SER A 16 5.32 -60.65 0.63
C SER A 16 4.70 -59.25 0.51
N TRP A 17 5.48 -58.18 0.76
CA TRP A 17 5.04 -56.79 0.56
C TRP A 17 4.78 -56.44 -0.91
N LEU A 18 5.59 -56.96 -1.83
CA LEU A 18 5.39 -56.80 -3.28
C LEU A 18 4.10 -57.47 -3.78
N PHE A 19 3.65 -58.54 -3.11
CA PHE A 19 2.47 -59.34 -3.49
C PHE A 19 1.22 -59.10 -2.62
N SER A 20 1.30 -58.31 -1.55
CA SER A 20 0.21 -58.14 -0.56
C SER A 20 -0.64 -56.89 -0.73
N PHE A 21 -0.30 -55.98 -1.63
CA PHE A 21 -1.19 -54.89 -2.02
C PHE A 21 -1.83 -55.16 -3.37
N SER A 22 -3.16 -55.09 -3.41
CA SER A 22 -3.91 -54.75 -4.60
C SER A 22 -3.44 -53.36 -5.04
N ILE A 23 -2.51 -53.33 -5.99
CA ILE A 23 -1.92 -52.09 -6.56
C ILE A 23 -3.05 -51.12 -7.00
N ALA A 24 -4.19 -51.66 -7.43
CA ALA A 24 -5.40 -50.92 -7.77
C ALA A 24 -6.01 -50.13 -6.59
N ASP A 25 -5.98 -50.66 -5.36
CA ASP A 25 -6.50 -49.95 -4.18
C ASP A 25 -5.53 -48.88 -3.68
N PHE A 26 -4.22 -49.09 -3.85
CA PHE A 26 -3.17 -48.12 -3.54
C PHE A 26 -3.23 -46.91 -4.48
N ASP A 27 -3.43 -47.13 -5.78
CA ASP A 27 -3.51 -46.04 -6.77
C ASP A 27 -4.77 -45.19 -6.60
N LYS A 28 -5.89 -45.83 -6.31
CA LYS A 28 -7.18 -45.17 -6.04
C LYS A 28 -7.14 -44.33 -4.75
N ALA A 29 -6.41 -44.76 -3.73
CA ALA A 29 -6.26 -44.04 -2.47
C ALA A 29 -5.31 -42.83 -2.56
N ASN A 30 -4.38 -42.83 -3.52
CA ASN A 30 -3.32 -41.81 -3.63
C ASN A 30 -3.42 -40.92 -4.89
N GLY A 31 -4.44 -41.11 -5.74
CA GLY A 31 -4.72 -40.24 -6.89
C GLY A 31 -3.65 -40.26 -7.98
N LEU A 32 -2.99 -41.41 -8.16
CA LEU A 32 -1.90 -41.60 -9.14
C LEU A 32 -2.47 -42.05 -10.51
N ASP A 33 -1.84 -41.60 -11.60
CA ASP A 33 -2.25 -41.92 -12.98
C ASP A 33 -1.96 -43.40 -13.34
N SER A 34 -2.99 -44.09 -13.83
CA SER A 34 -3.10 -45.56 -13.94
C SER A 34 -2.23 -46.19 -15.04
N VAL A 35 -1.47 -45.41 -15.81
CA VAL A 35 -0.72 -45.93 -16.96
C VAL A 35 0.52 -46.74 -16.53
N ILE A 36 1.21 -46.33 -15.46
CA ILE A 36 2.38 -47.06 -14.94
C ILE A 36 1.94 -48.32 -14.19
N SER A 37 0.83 -48.23 -13.46
CA SER A 37 0.27 -49.34 -12.69
C SER A 37 -0.36 -50.43 -13.55
N ASN A 38 -1.05 -50.07 -14.63
CA ASN A 38 -1.54 -51.04 -15.61
C ASN A 38 -0.38 -51.76 -16.32
N LYS A 39 0.72 -51.05 -16.61
CA LYS A 39 1.96 -51.67 -17.10
C LYS A 39 2.57 -52.62 -16.08
N LEU A 40 2.54 -52.32 -14.79
CA LEU A 40 3.03 -53.23 -13.74
C LEU A 40 2.15 -54.48 -13.57
N ILE A 41 0.85 -54.40 -13.88
CA ILE A 41 -0.09 -55.53 -13.90
C ILE A 41 0.10 -56.39 -15.16
N GLU A 42 0.24 -55.79 -16.34
CA GLU A 42 0.60 -56.51 -17.58
C GLU A 42 1.95 -57.20 -17.44
N ILE A 43 2.94 -56.49 -16.88
CA ILE A 43 4.23 -57.05 -16.51
C ILE A 43 4.00 -58.22 -15.53
N ARG A 44 3.26 -58.08 -14.44
CA ARG A 44 2.95 -59.18 -13.51
C ARG A 44 2.37 -60.43 -14.18
N GLU A 45 1.51 -60.28 -15.20
CA GLU A 45 0.92 -61.40 -15.94
C GLU A 45 1.87 -62.01 -16.98
N GLU A 46 2.67 -61.21 -17.70
CA GLU A 46 3.70 -61.69 -18.65
C GLU A 46 4.95 -62.28 -17.95
N LEU A 47 5.26 -61.79 -16.74
CA LEU A 47 6.43 -62.21 -15.95
C LEU A 47 6.33 -63.67 -15.44
N GLY A 48 5.19 -64.37 -15.65
CA GLY A 48 4.91 -65.69 -15.10
C GLY A 48 5.80 -66.85 -15.59
N GLU A 49 6.40 -66.75 -16.78
CA GLU A 49 7.28 -67.80 -17.31
C GLU A 49 8.51 -67.25 -18.06
N GLU A 50 8.35 -66.19 -18.88
CA GLU A 50 9.46 -65.56 -19.59
C GLU A 50 10.46 -64.87 -18.66
N LEU A 51 10.01 -64.31 -17.54
CA LEU A 51 10.91 -63.73 -16.55
C LEU A 51 11.74 -64.79 -15.85
N CYS A 52 11.20 -65.98 -15.59
CA CYS A 52 11.95 -67.10 -15.03
C CYS A 52 13.05 -67.55 -15.99
N ILE A 53 12.76 -67.60 -17.29
CA ILE A 53 13.74 -67.89 -18.34
C ILE A 53 14.78 -66.77 -18.45
N TRP A 54 14.35 -65.51 -18.47
CA TRP A 54 15.24 -64.34 -18.50
C TRP A 54 16.12 -64.28 -17.25
N TYR A 55 15.58 -64.57 -16.07
CA TYR A 55 16.31 -64.64 -14.80
C TYR A 55 17.38 -65.73 -14.79
N SER A 56 17.10 -66.89 -15.41
CA SER A 56 18.12 -67.95 -15.56
C SER A 56 19.28 -67.54 -16.47
N LYS A 57 19.05 -66.61 -17.41
CA LYS A 57 20.01 -66.18 -18.45
C LYS A 57 20.68 -64.83 -18.16
N ASN A 58 20.10 -63.95 -17.34
CA ASN A 58 20.53 -62.56 -17.11
C ASN A 58 20.68 -62.22 -15.62
N HIS A 59 21.59 -62.91 -14.93
CA HIS A 59 21.87 -62.69 -13.50
C HIS A 59 22.24 -61.24 -13.15
N LYS A 60 22.99 -60.53 -14.02
CA LYS A 60 23.30 -59.09 -13.84
C LYS A 60 22.05 -58.20 -13.90
N GLY A 61 21.07 -58.54 -14.75
CA GLY A 61 19.82 -57.80 -14.87
C GLY A 61 18.95 -57.90 -13.61
N LEU A 62 18.92 -59.08 -12.99
CA LEU A 62 18.24 -59.32 -11.70
C LEU A 62 18.82 -58.44 -10.59
N VAL A 63 20.15 -58.40 -10.47
CA VAL A 63 20.83 -57.57 -9.45
C VAL A 63 20.46 -56.09 -9.62
N ASN A 64 20.41 -55.60 -10.87
CA ASN A 64 20.02 -54.22 -11.13
C ASN A 64 18.56 -53.92 -10.77
N ILE A 65 17.62 -54.81 -11.09
CA ILE A 65 16.20 -54.65 -10.70
C ILE A 65 16.06 -54.64 -9.18
N GLN A 66 16.76 -55.54 -8.49
CA GLN A 66 16.75 -55.60 -7.03
C GLN A 66 17.31 -54.31 -6.40
N ILE A 67 18.38 -53.74 -6.95
CA ILE A 67 18.92 -52.45 -6.50
C ILE A 67 17.88 -51.33 -6.67
N ILE A 68 17.18 -51.28 -7.81
CA ILE A 68 16.16 -50.25 -8.08
C ILE A 68 14.97 -50.40 -7.12
N LEU A 69 14.46 -51.62 -6.94
CA LEU A 69 13.34 -51.88 -6.02
C LEU A 69 13.70 -51.59 -4.57
N ASN A 70 14.90 -51.99 -4.12
CA ASN A 70 15.37 -51.67 -2.77
C ASN A 70 15.54 -50.16 -2.59
N SER A 71 16.05 -49.44 -3.59
CA SER A 71 16.15 -47.98 -3.57
C SER A 71 14.78 -47.31 -3.44
N TYR A 72 13.77 -47.83 -4.14
CA TYR A 72 12.39 -47.35 -4.04
C TYR A 72 11.76 -47.61 -2.67
N ILE A 73 11.89 -48.84 -2.15
CA ILE A 73 11.39 -49.21 -0.81
C ILE A 73 12.05 -48.34 0.27
N ASN A 74 13.37 -48.18 0.23
CA ASN A 74 14.08 -47.33 1.17
C ASN A 74 13.59 -45.88 1.09
N SER A 75 13.39 -45.34 -0.11
CA SER A 75 12.87 -43.99 -0.31
C SER A 75 11.45 -43.83 0.24
N TYR A 76 10.60 -44.85 0.10
CA TYR A 76 9.23 -44.85 0.64
C TYR A 76 9.22 -44.90 2.18
N GLU A 77 10.00 -45.81 2.77
CA GLU A 77 10.14 -45.94 4.22
C GLU A 77 10.72 -44.68 4.86
N ASP A 78 11.71 -44.06 4.23
CA ASP A 78 12.28 -42.80 4.69
C ASP A 78 11.26 -41.65 4.62
N ALA A 79 10.48 -41.57 3.54
CA ALA A 79 9.41 -40.58 3.41
C ALA A 79 8.32 -40.79 4.49
N LYS A 80 7.96 -42.04 4.77
CA LYS A 80 6.99 -42.40 5.84
C LYS A 80 7.50 -41.97 7.22
N LYS A 81 8.75 -42.31 7.56
CA LYS A 81 9.38 -41.89 8.82
C LYS A 81 9.44 -40.37 8.97
N ILE A 82 9.74 -39.65 7.89
CA ILE A 82 9.74 -38.18 7.89
C ILE A 82 8.33 -37.66 8.18
N LYS A 83 7.31 -38.18 7.51
CA LYS A 83 5.91 -37.77 7.74
C LYS A 83 5.45 -38.05 9.17
N GLU A 84 5.72 -39.24 9.71
CA GLU A 84 5.39 -39.59 11.09
C GLU A 84 6.07 -38.65 12.09
N LYS A 85 7.36 -38.38 11.91
CA LYS A 85 8.12 -37.44 12.73
C LYS A 85 7.57 -36.01 12.65
N LEU A 86 7.22 -35.55 11.45
CA LEU A 86 6.61 -34.23 11.26
C LEU A 86 5.24 -34.16 11.92
N ASN A 87 4.40 -35.20 11.79
CA ASN A 87 3.10 -35.25 12.43
C ASN A 87 3.22 -35.12 13.96
N GLN A 88 4.11 -35.90 14.58
CA GLN A 88 4.39 -35.80 16.02
C GLN A 88 4.85 -34.40 16.45
N LEU A 89 5.70 -33.75 15.64
CA LEU A 89 6.15 -32.38 15.91
C LEU A 89 5.02 -31.35 15.77
N ILE A 90 4.12 -31.54 14.80
CA ILE A 90 2.96 -30.66 14.58
C ILE A 90 1.95 -30.80 15.73
N GLU A 91 1.71 -32.03 16.19
CA GLU A 91 0.84 -32.30 17.35
C GLU A 91 1.41 -31.69 18.65
N ALA A 92 2.74 -31.54 18.75
CA ALA A 92 3.41 -30.91 19.88
C ALA A 92 3.46 -29.36 19.80
N ILE A 93 2.87 -28.74 18.78
CA ILE A 93 2.80 -27.28 18.67
C ILE A 93 1.94 -26.72 19.80
N ASN A 94 2.37 -25.59 20.37
CA ASN A 94 1.55 -24.92 21.37
C ASN A 94 0.26 -24.39 20.76
N SER A 95 -0.89 -24.79 21.32
CA SER A 95 -2.21 -24.43 20.80
C SER A 95 -2.46 -22.91 20.77
N ASN A 96 -1.78 -22.12 21.61
CA ASN A 96 -1.90 -20.65 21.61
C ASN A 96 -1.34 -19.99 20.34
N ASN A 97 -0.59 -20.75 19.52
CA ASN A 97 -0.07 -20.31 18.24
C ASN A 97 -1.01 -20.61 17.06
N ASN A 98 -2.06 -21.41 17.24
CA ASN A 98 -2.90 -21.93 16.14
C ASN A 98 -3.49 -20.85 15.23
N ASP A 99 -3.88 -19.72 15.81
CA ASP A 99 -4.50 -18.59 15.09
C ASP A 99 -3.48 -17.62 14.49
N ALA A 100 -2.18 -17.87 14.68
CA ALA A 100 -1.15 -17.05 14.08
C ALA A 100 -1.07 -17.29 12.58
N LYS A 101 -1.00 -16.21 11.81
CA LYS A 101 -0.65 -16.22 10.39
C LYS A 101 0.77 -16.76 10.22
N ILE A 102 0.95 -17.62 9.22
CA ILE A 102 2.21 -18.33 9.04
C ILE A 102 3.33 -17.44 8.50
N THR A 103 3.01 -16.51 7.59
CA THR A 103 4.00 -15.65 6.93
C THR A 103 4.74 -14.75 7.93
N PRO A 104 4.06 -14.00 8.83
CA PRO A 104 4.75 -13.24 9.86
C PRO A 104 5.55 -14.12 10.83
N MET A 105 5.09 -15.34 11.13
CA MET A 105 5.83 -16.28 11.97
C MET A 105 7.14 -16.73 11.31
N ILE A 106 7.14 -16.98 9.99
CA ILE A 106 8.37 -17.26 9.24
C ILE A 106 9.32 -16.06 9.30
N SER A 107 8.80 -14.83 9.15
CA SER A 107 9.62 -13.61 9.26
C SER A 107 10.26 -13.51 10.65
N ALA A 108 9.49 -13.74 11.72
CA ALA A 108 9.99 -13.70 13.10
C ALA A 108 11.03 -14.79 13.40
N PHE A 109 10.93 -15.95 12.75
CA PHE A 109 11.89 -17.05 12.89
C PHE A 109 13.30 -16.71 12.36
N GLY A 110 13.45 -15.68 11.51
CA GLY A 110 14.74 -15.06 11.22
C GLY A 110 15.68 -15.83 10.27
N ALA A 111 15.16 -16.66 9.37
CA ALA A 111 16.00 -17.40 8.41
C ALA A 111 16.56 -16.46 7.31
N LYS A 112 17.71 -15.82 7.59
CA LYS A 112 18.39 -14.87 6.69
C LYS A 112 18.71 -15.40 5.28
N ASN A 113 18.73 -16.72 5.06
CA ASN A 113 19.02 -17.35 3.75
C ASN A 113 18.02 -18.46 3.33
N GLY A 114 16.96 -18.73 4.10
CA GLY A 114 16.08 -19.90 3.91
C GLY A 114 14.58 -19.62 3.98
N THR A 115 14.19 -18.36 4.19
CA THR A 115 12.77 -17.94 4.29
C THR A 115 12.00 -18.13 2.98
N ASN A 116 12.62 -17.95 1.81
CA ASN A 116 11.92 -18.20 0.54
C ASN A 116 11.43 -19.65 0.41
N ARG A 117 12.23 -20.66 0.83
CA ARG A 117 11.83 -22.06 0.69
C ARG A 117 10.64 -22.44 1.58
N LEU A 118 10.63 -21.98 2.83
CA LEU A 118 9.48 -22.22 3.73
C LEU A 118 8.24 -21.49 3.22
N SER A 119 8.38 -20.24 2.77
CA SER A 119 7.27 -19.49 2.17
C SER A 119 6.72 -20.19 0.92
N GLU A 120 7.58 -20.57 -0.03
CA GLU A 120 7.21 -21.33 -1.23
C GLU A 120 6.56 -22.68 -0.91
N LEU A 121 7.04 -23.38 0.12
CA LEU A 121 6.45 -24.64 0.58
C LEU A 121 5.05 -24.43 1.16
N PHE A 122 4.86 -23.41 1.99
CA PHE A 122 3.57 -23.11 2.61
C PHE A 122 2.56 -22.54 1.61
N GLU A 123 3.01 -21.76 0.63
CA GLU A 123 2.18 -21.31 -0.50
C GLU A 123 1.68 -22.50 -1.32
N ARG A 124 2.57 -23.44 -1.69
CA ARG A 124 2.20 -24.68 -2.39
C ARG A 124 1.20 -25.52 -1.60
N ALA A 125 1.37 -25.60 -0.28
CA ALA A 125 0.48 -26.31 0.63
C ALA A 125 -0.80 -25.53 1.01
N ARG A 126 -0.93 -24.27 0.57
CA ARG A 126 -2.01 -23.34 0.99
C ARG A 126 -2.15 -23.25 2.51
N ILE A 127 -1.03 -23.09 3.20
CA ILE A 127 -0.96 -22.92 4.66
C ILE A 127 -0.98 -21.41 4.93
N ASN A 128 -2.04 -20.93 5.59
CA ASN A 128 -2.17 -19.51 5.92
C ASN A 128 -1.98 -19.27 7.42
N TYR A 129 -2.38 -20.25 8.24
CA TYR A 129 -2.28 -20.22 9.70
C TYR A 129 -1.49 -21.41 10.22
N VAL A 130 -0.98 -21.32 11.44
CA VAL A 130 -0.28 -22.43 12.13
C VAL A 130 -1.15 -23.68 12.21
N ARG A 131 -2.46 -23.53 12.47
CA ARG A 131 -3.41 -24.66 12.46
C ARG A 131 -3.50 -25.42 11.13
N ASP A 132 -3.09 -24.80 10.02
CA ASP A 132 -3.10 -25.43 8.70
C ASP A 132 -1.88 -26.34 8.44
N LEU A 133 -0.89 -26.37 9.35
CA LEU A 133 0.39 -27.05 9.14
C LEU A 133 0.29 -28.54 8.81
N LEU A 134 -0.77 -29.24 9.26
CA LEU A 134 -1.01 -30.65 8.89
C LEU A 134 -1.10 -30.87 7.38
N ARG A 135 -1.48 -29.84 6.61
CA ARG A 135 -1.52 -29.90 5.13
C ARG A 135 -0.15 -30.18 4.53
N ILE A 136 0.95 -29.93 5.24
CA ILE A 136 2.29 -30.21 4.72
C ILE A 136 2.55 -31.70 4.49
N LEU A 137 1.83 -32.57 5.21
CA LEU A 137 1.96 -34.02 5.12
C LEU A 137 1.44 -34.57 3.78
N THR A 138 0.68 -33.78 3.01
CA THR A 138 0.22 -34.15 1.66
C THR A 138 1.29 -33.95 0.60
N LEU A 139 2.37 -33.24 0.90
CA LEU A 139 3.42 -32.91 -0.06
C LEU A 139 4.62 -33.87 0.05
N LYS A 140 5.36 -33.95 -1.06
CA LYS A 140 6.72 -34.51 -1.05
C LYS A 140 7.68 -33.43 -0.57
N ILE A 141 8.38 -33.69 0.53
CA ILE A 141 9.29 -32.75 1.18
C ILE A 141 10.72 -33.17 0.85
N ASP A 142 11.51 -32.25 0.30
CA ASP A 142 12.93 -32.50 0.05
C ASP A 142 13.73 -32.44 1.38
N GLU A 143 14.95 -32.99 1.39
CA GLU A 143 15.76 -33.07 2.62
C GLU A 143 16.11 -31.70 3.21
N LYS A 144 16.36 -30.69 2.36
CA LYS A 144 16.74 -29.34 2.78
C LYS A 144 15.55 -28.59 3.39
N ASP A 145 14.38 -28.74 2.78
CA ASP A 145 13.11 -28.20 3.25
C ASP A 145 12.74 -28.85 4.59
N ASN A 146 12.96 -30.16 4.74
CA ASN A 146 12.71 -30.89 5.98
C ASN A 146 13.52 -30.34 7.17
N VAL A 147 14.81 -30.02 6.99
CA VAL A 147 15.65 -29.49 8.08
C VAL A 147 15.13 -28.13 8.59
N GLN A 148 14.78 -27.22 7.68
CA GLN A 148 14.25 -25.90 8.05
C GLN A 148 12.85 -26.03 8.67
N LEU A 149 12.00 -26.87 8.09
CA LEU A 149 10.65 -27.13 8.57
C LEU A 149 10.65 -27.69 9.99
N VAL A 150 11.50 -28.69 10.27
CA VAL A 150 11.63 -29.27 11.62
C VAL A 150 12.07 -28.22 12.64
N ARG A 151 13.02 -27.33 12.29
CA ARG A 151 13.45 -26.25 13.19
C ARG A 151 12.33 -25.24 13.44
N PHE A 152 11.57 -24.88 12.41
CA PHE A 152 10.46 -23.96 12.51
C PHE A 152 9.30 -24.53 13.35
N ILE A 153 8.90 -25.79 13.11
CA ILE A 153 7.84 -26.45 13.90
C ILE A 153 8.27 -26.59 15.36
N LYS A 154 9.54 -26.99 15.62
CA LYS A 154 10.07 -27.03 16.98
C LYS A 154 10.10 -25.66 17.64
N TRP A 155 10.37 -24.60 16.88
CA TRP A 155 10.24 -23.26 17.43
C TRP A 155 8.79 -22.99 17.86
N LEU A 156 7.79 -23.36 17.06
CA LEU A 156 6.36 -23.20 17.40
C LEU A 156 5.84 -24.07 18.58
N SER A 157 6.64 -24.97 19.15
CA SER A 157 6.23 -25.76 20.33
C SER A 157 6.09 -24.93 21.60
N GLU A 158 6.65 -23.71 21.61
CA GLU A 158 6.55 -22.79 22.74
C GLU A 158 5.44 -21.75 22.50
N ASP A 159 4.82 -21.26 23.57
CA ASP A 159 3.89 -20.14 23.49
C ASP A 159 4.64 -18.84 23.14
N LYS A 160 4.50 -18.39 21.89
CA LYS A 160 5.24 -17.25 21.39
C LYS A 160 4.78 -15.92 21.97
N LYS A 161 3.50 -15.80 22.34
CA LYS A 161 3.00 -14.60 23.01
C LYS A 161 3.53 -14.52 24.44
N ALA A 162 3.52 -15.64 25.17
CA ALA A 162 4.01 -15.68 26.54
C ALA A 162 5.53 -15.38 26.60
N ILE A 163 6.33 -16.01 25.74
CA ILE A 163 7.78 -15.73 25.66
C ILE A 163 8.03 -14.25 25.37
N LEU A 164 7.35 -13.71 24.37
CA LEU A 164 7.46 -12.32 23.98
C LEU A 164 7.18 -11.37 25.15
N ARG A 165 6.09 -11.60 25.90
CA ARG A 165 5.71 -10.78 27.06
C ARG A 165 6.73 -10.91 28.19
N ASN A 166 7.17 -12.12 28.51
CA ASN A 166 8.15 -12.36 29.56
C ASN A 166 9.49 -11.66 29.25
N GLU A 167 9.95 -11.75 28.00
CA GLU A 167 11.19 -11.09 27.60
C GLU A 167 11.07 -9.55 27.60
N LEU A 168 9.92 -9.01 27.20
CA LEU A 168 9.64 -7.58 27.26
C LEU A 168 9.65 -7.06 28.70
N HIS A 169 8.96 -7.75 29.60
CA HIS A 169 8.95 -7.45 31.03
C HIS A 169 10.37 -7.45 31.61
N ASN A 170 11.19 -8.44 31.22
CA ASN A 170 12.56 -8.59 31.72
C ASN A 170 13.57 -7.61 31.10
N LEU A 171 13.14 -6.66 30.26
CA LEU A 171 14.01 -5.57 29.81
C LEU A 171 14.29 -4.58 30.95
N SER A 172 13.39 -4.44 31.91
CA SER A 172 13.61 -3.63 33.10
C SER A 172 14.53 -4.37 34.07
N LYS A 173 15.57 -3.71 34.58
CA LYS A 173 16.42 -4.26 35.66
C LYS A 173 15.98 -3.82 37.05
N LYS A 174 15.18 -2.77 37.11
CA LYS A 174 14.73 -2.08 38.33
C LYS A 174 13.31 -1.59 38.09
N ASP A 175 12.44 -1.78 39.07
CA ASP A 175 11.04 -1.39 39.00
C ASP A 175 10.90 0.12 38.76
N ARG A 176 11.70 0.93 39.47
CA ARG A 176 11.75 2.39 39.28
C ARG A 176 12.07 2.80 37.84
N ASP A 177 13.00 2.11 37.18
CA ASP A 177 13.36 2.43 35.80
C ASP A 177 12.18 2.11 34.87
N GLU A 178 11.45 1.02 35.11
CA GLU A 178 10.24 0.69 34.37
C GLU A 178 9.14 1.74 34.57
N GLU A 179 8.86 2.13 35.80
CA GLU A 179 7.85 3.14 36.13
C GLU A 179 8.15 4.50 35.46
N ILE A 180 9.43 4.89 35.42
CA ILE A 180 9.89 6.07 34.68
C ILE A 180 9.57 5.92 33.19
N ILE A 181 9.93 4.79 32.56
CA ILE A 181 9.64 4.56 31.13
C ILE A 181 8.13 4.55 30.88
N ARG A 182 7.36 3.91 31.75
CA ARG A 182 5.90 3.85 31.68
C ARG A 182 5.26 5.23 31.77
N LYS A 183 5.71 6.08 32.69
CA LYS A 183 5.24 7.47 32.78
C LYS A 183 5.53 8.25 31.50
N ARG A 184 6.74 8.07 30.94
CA ARG A 184 7.16 8.70 29.69
C ARG A 184 6.37 8.17 28.47
N ALA A 185 6.06 6.88 28.45
CA ALA A 185 5.22 6.24 27.44
C ALA A 185 3.78 6.77 27.45
N LYS A 186 3.25 7.12 28.62
CA LYS A 186 1.94 7.77 28.80
C LYS A 186 1.93 9.28 28.53
N GLY A 187 3.04 9.84 28.03
CA GLY A 187 3.14 11.24 27.62
C GLY A 187 3.65 12.21 28.70
N GLY A 188 4.00 11.74 29.89
CA GLY A 188 4.55 12.60 30.96
C GLY A 188 5.83 13.28 30.51
N THR A 189 6.02 14.57 30.84
CA THR A 189 7.16 15.38 30.38
C THR A 189 8.46 15.04 31.12
N LEU A 190 9.62 15.50 30.62
CA LEU A 190 10.89 15.33 31.34
C LEU A 190 10.84 16.03 32.70
N GLU A 191 10.19 17.19 32.76
CA GLU A 191 10.03 17.98 33.97
C GLU A 191 9.13 17.25 34.99
N GLU A 192 7.95 16.80 34.57
CA GLU A 192 7.03 16.03 35.42
C GLU A 192 7.67 14.73 35.92
N THR A 193 8.36 14.00 35.06
CA THR A 193 9.04 12.76 35.47
C THR A 193 10.23 13.04 36.37
N SER A 194 10.98 14.12 36.14
CA SER A 194 12.12 14.47 36.99
C SER A 194 11.71 14.83 38.42
N LYS A 195 10.59 15.55 38.58
CA LYS A 195 10.03 15.95 39.87
C LYS A 195 9.51 14.74 40.64
N ASP A 196 8.68 13.90 40.02
CA ASP A 196 8.06 12.76 40.70
C ASP A 196 9.06 11.70 41.19
N TYR A 197 10.17 11.53 40.47
CA TYR A 197 11.19 10.53 40.82
C TYR A 197 12.47 11.13 41.42
N GLU A 198 12.46 12.44 41.72
CA GLU A 198 13.59 13.17 42.33
C GLU A 198 14.93 12.96 41.60
N ILE A 199 14.91 12.99 40.27
CA ILE A 199 16.09 12.83 39.42
C ILE A 199 16.22 13.98 38.44
N THR A 200 17.41 14.22 37.90
CA THR A 200 17.59 15.26 36.88
C THR A 200 16.95 14.88 35.54
N HIS A 201 16.63 15.87 34.70
CA HIS A 201 16.17 15.63 33.32
C HIS A 201 17.13 14.69 32.56
N GLU A 202 18.44 14.88 32.77
CA GLU A 202 19.46 14.05 32.15
C GLU A 202 19.45 12.61 32.71
N GLY A 203 19.17 12.43 34.00
CA GLY A 203 18.94 11.11 34.59
C GLY A 203 17.79 10.35 33.90
N VAL A 204 16.65 11.02 33.67
CA VAL A 204 15.53 10.43 32.92
C VAL A 204 15.96 10.01 31.52
N ARG A 205 16.67 10.89 30.78
CA ARG A 205 17.17 10.59 29.43
C ARG A 205 18.13 9.41 29.40
N GLN A 206 19.02 9.29 30.39
CA GLN A 206 19.95 8.17 30.48
C GLN A 206 19.23 6.84 30.71
N ILE A 207 18.19 6.84 31.55
CA ILE A 207 17.34 5.66 31.78
C ILE A 207 16.63 5.26 30.48
N GLU A 208 15.97 6.21 29.81
CA GLU A 208 15.34 5.99 28.49
C GLU A 208 16.32 5.40 27.48
N LYS A 209 17.50 5.99 27.32
CA LYS A 209 18.51 5.53 26.36
C LYS A 209 18.99 4.11 26.68
N LYS A 210 19.20 3.78 27.96
CA LYS A 210 19.61 2.45 28.40
C LYS A 210 18.52 1.41 28.18
N PHE A 211 17.26 1.76 28.42
CA PHE A 211 16.12 0.88 28.17
C PHE A 211 15.93 0.66 26.67
N GLN A 212 15.95 1.73 25.87
CA GLN A 212 15.84 1.67 24.42
C GLN A 212 16.91 0.76 23.82
N GLY A 213 18.17 0.85 24.24
CA GLY A 213 19.22 -0.06 23.75
C GLY A 213 19.05 -1.54 24.16
N ARG A 214 18.23 -1.85 25.18
CA ARG A 214 17.82 -3.23 25.47
C ARG A 214 16.65 -3.64 24.58
N PHE A 215 15.69 -2.74 24.38
CA PHE A 215 14.58 -2.94 23.45
C PHE A 215 15.06 -3.17 22.01
N ASP A 216 16.04 -2.41 21.51
CA ASP A 216 16.56 -2.56 20.16
C ASP A 216 17.25 -3.92 19.92
N ARG A 217 17.86 -4.49 20.97
CA ARG A 217 18.40 -5.87 20.92
C ARG A 217 17.29 -6.91 20.95
N TYR A 218 16.28 -6.68 21.78
CA TYR A 218 15.10 -7.53 21.86
C TYR A 218 14.32 -7.57 20.53
N ILE A 219 14.06 -6.41 19.91
CA ILE A 219 13.33 -6.35 18.64
C ILE A 219 14.09 -7.05 17.51
N THR A 220 15.42 -6.94 17.48
CA THR A 220 16.27 -7.58 16.47
C THR A 220 16.35 -9.09 16.64
N ARG A 221 16.39 -9.57 17.89
CA ARG A 221 16.55 -10.99 18.20
C ARG A 221 15.23 -11.76 18.10
N VAL A 222 14.14 -11.17 18.60
CA VAL A 222 12.85 -11.84 18.81
C VAL A 222 11.85 -11.48 17.71
N MET A 223 12.03 -10.32 17.08
CA MET A 223 11.12 -9.78 16.08
C MET A 223 9.65 -9.75 16.56
N PRO A 224 9.39 -9.17 17.76
CA PRO A 224 8.09 -9.21 18.42
C PRO A 224 6.99 -8.55 17.59
N HIS A 225 7.32 -7.53 16.78
CA HIS A 225 6.37 -6.88 15.88
C HIS A 225 5.79 -7.84 14.84
N TYR A 226 6.57 -8.80 14.32
CA TYR A 226 6.06 -9.85 13.43
C TYR A 226 5.23 -10.89 14.18
N ILE A 227 5.64 -11.29 15.39
CA ILE A 227 4.87 -12.25 16.21
C ILE A 227 3.50 -11.65 16.54
N LEU A 228 3.43 -10.41 17.01
CA LEU A 228 2.17 -9.74 17.31
C LEU A 228 1.31 -9.58 16.06
N TYR A 229 1.92 -9.15 14.95
CA TYR A 229 1.25 -9.02 13.66
C TYR A 229 0.69 -10.35 13.15
N ALA A 230 1.31 -11.48 13.47
CA ALA A 230 0.78 -12.81 13.14
C ALA A 230 -0.63 -13.04 13.72
N PHE A 231 -0.96 -12.41 14.85
CA PHE A 231 -2.29 -12.50 15.48
C PHE A 231 -3.22 -11.34 15.13
N SER A 232 -2.77 -10.38 14.33
CA SER A 232 -3.60 -9.27 13.88
C SER A 232 -4.66 -9.75 12.90
N LYS A 233 -5.84 -9.12 12.90
CA LYS A 233 -6.85 -9.32 11.85
C LYS A 233 -6.44 -8.62 10.56
N ASN A 234 -5.75 -7.49 10.68
CA ASN A 234 -5.30 -6.67 9.57
C ASN A 234 -4.20 -7.37 8.75
N THR A 235 -4.15 -7.08 7.45
CA THR A 235 -3.33 -7.80 6.46
C THR A 235 -2.01 -7.11 6.12
N SER A 236 -1.72 -5.95 6.69
CA SER A 236 -0.44 -5.23 6.45
C SER A 236 0.02 -4.29 7.56
N TYR A 237 -0.75 -4.18 8.64
CA TYR A 237 -0.38 -3.38 9.79
C TYR A 237 -0.92 -4.05 11.05
N ILE A 238 -0.47 -3.58 12.21
CA ILE A 238 -1.05 -3.91 13.51
C ILE A 238 -1.50 -2.63 14.20
N SER A 239 -2.76 -2.58 14.61
CA SER A 239 -3.34 -1.42 15.29
C SER A 239 -2.89 -1.35 16.75
N ILE A 240 -2.94 -0.15 17.35
CA ILE A 240 -2.70 0.01 18.79
C ILE A 240 -3.65 -0.86 19.63
N ASP A 241 -4.94 -0.93 19.26
CA ASP A 241 -5.93 -1.73 19.99
C ASP A 241 -5.58 -3.21 20.01
N GLU A 242 -5.05 -3.74 18.91
CA GLU A 242 -4.55 -5.12 18.83
C GLU A 242 -3.31 -5.32 19.70
N ILE A 243 -2.37 -4.37 19.71
CA ILE A 243 -1.19 -4.42 20.58
C ILE A 243 -1.62 -4.41 22.05
N ILE A 244 -2.55 -3.52 22.44
CA ILE A 244 -3.11 -3.44 23.80
C ILE A 244 -3.75 -4.78 24.18
N LYS A 245 -4.56 -5.36 23.29
CA LYS A 245 -5.20 -6.65 23.54
C LYS A 245 -4.19 -7.79 23.75
N LEU A 246 -3.08 -7.77 23.01
CA LEU A 246 -2.07 -8.85 23.06
C LEU A 246 -1.07 -8.69 24.20
N LEU A 247 -0.67 -7.46 24.53
CA LEU A 247 0.37 -7.17 25.52
C LEU A 247 -0.17 -6.73 26.89
N GLY A 248 -1.42 -6.27 26.94
CA GLY A 248 -2.03 -5.73 28.14
C GLY A 248 -1.27 -4.52 28.68
N ASP A 249 -0.89 -4.60 29.95
CA ASP A 249 -0.14 -3.59 30.67
C ASP A 249 1.22 -3.24 30.05
N LEU A 250 1.83 -4.09 29.23
CA LEU A 250 3.12 -3.79 28.59
C LEU A 250 3.00 -3.00 27.28
N SER A 251 1.78 -2.73 26.81
CA SER A 251 1.55 -2.15 25.48
C SER A 251 2.10 -0.73 25.34
N ASP A 252 1.96 0.10 26.37
CA ASP A 252 2.41 1.49 26.37
C ASP A 252 3.93 1.59 26.18
N ILE A 253 4.69 0.82 26.96
CA ILE A 253 6.15 0.72 26.86
C ILE A 253 6.55 0.19 25.48
N PHE A 254 5.90 -0.88 25.00
CA PHE A 254 6.20 -1.45 23.70
C PHE A 254 5.99 -0.45 22.55
N ILE A 255 4.82 0.20 22.49
CA ILE A 255 4.48 1.19 21.47
C ILE A 255 5.46 2.36 21.53
N TYR A 256 5.72 2.86 22.73
CA TYR A 256 6.64 3.98 22.94
C TYR A 256 8.05 3.67 22.42
N CYS A 257 8.60 2.52 22.78
CA CYS A 257 9.92 2.11 22.34
C CYS A 257 9.95 1.82 20.83
N LEU A 258 8.91 1.18 20.28
CA LEU A 258 8.84 0.87 18.86
C LEU A 258 8.75 2.13 17.99
N LYS A 259 8.00 3.16 18.41
CA LYS A 259 7.97 4.47 17.73
C LYS A 259 9.34 5.15 17.67
N ARG A 260 10.17 4.92 18.68
CA ARG A 260 11.53 5.50 18.79
C ARG A 260 12.59 4.66 18.09
N SER A 261 12.33 3.38 17.85
CA SER A 261 13.20 2.50 17.07
C SER A 261 13.08 2.85 15.59
N ASN A 262 14.23 3.02 14.92
CA ASN A 262 14.27 3.14 13.46
C ASN A 262 14.46 1.75 12.83
N TYR A 263 13.43 0.91 12.88
CA TYR A 263 13.50 -0.46 12.38
C TYR A 263 12.82 -0.57 11.02
N SER A 264 13.52 -1.08 10.01
CA SER A 264 13.08 -1.08 8.60
C SER A 264 11.89 -1.99 8.29
N THR A 265 11.35 -2.71 9.27
CA THR A 265 10.21 -3.62 9.10
C THR A 265 9.02 -3.26 9.97
N ALA A 266 9.05 -2.12 10.65
CA ALA A 266 7.97 -1.61 11.49
C ALA A 266 7.91 -0.09 11.40
N HIS A 267 6.91 0.43 10.70
CA HIS A 267 6.75 1.86 10.42
C HIS A 267 5.48 2.39 11.07
N TRP A 268 5.59 3.47 11.84
CA TRP A 268 4.44 4.11 12.45
C TRP A 268 3.59 4.83 11.38
N SER A 269 2.26 4.69 11.46
CA SER A 269 1.29 5.49 10.72
C SER A 269 0.25 6.06 11.68
N ASP A 270 0.17 7.40 11.71
CA ASP A 270 -0.86 8.11 12.47
C ASP A 270 -2.25 7.83 11.88
N GLU A 271 -2.35 7.72 10.57
CA GLU A 271 -3.58 7.51 9.81
C GLU A 271 -4.20 6.13 10.08
N LEU A 272 -3.37 5.09 10.24
CA LEU A 272 -3.79 3.75 10.64
C LEU A 272 -3.87 3.56 12.15
N ASN A 273 -3.34 4.51 12.94
CA ASN A 273 -3.18 4.39 14.38
C ASN A 273 -2.51 3.06 14.76
N GLY A 274 -1.37 2.78 14.12
CA GLY A 274 -0.72 1.48 14.18
C GLY A 274 0.63 1.43 13.49
N PHE A 275 1.20 0.23 13.44
CA PHE A 275 2.49 -0.02 12.79
C PHE A 275 2.28 -0.84 11.52
N ILE A 276 2.72 -0.31 10.38
CA ILE A 276 2.86 -1.03 9.12
C ILE A 276 4.04 -1.99 9.25
N ILE A 277 3.81 -3.26 9.00
CA ILE A 277 4.79 -4.33 9.20
C ILE A 277 5.28 -4.86 7.86
N GLY A 278 6.59 -4.99 7.70
CA GLY A 278 7.22 -5.34 6.42
C GLY A 278 7.86 -4.14 5.74
N ASP A 279 7.98 -4.18 4.41
CA ASP A 279 8.76 -3.18 3.65
C ASP A 279 8.07 -1.83 3.45
N GLY A 280 6.77 -1.73 3.78
CA GLY A 280 5.99 -0.49 3.73
C GLY A 280 5.84 0.13 2.34
N LYS A 281 6.30 -0.51 1.26
CA LYS A 281 6.34 0.10 -0.08
C LYS A 281 4.97 0.49 -0.61
N TRP A 282 3.97 -0.36 -0.36
CA TRP A 282 2.59 -0.10 -0.75
C TRP A 282 2.06 1.21 -0.14
N TYR A 283 2.54 1.57 1.06
CA TYR A 283 2.10 2.77 1.75
C TYR A 283 2.70 4.04 1.13
N GLU A 284 3.98 4.00 0.77
CA GLU A 284 4.61 5.11 0.04
C GLU A 284 4.02 5.29 -1.35
N GLN A 285 3.73 4.20 -2.08
CA GLN A 285 3.02 4.26 -3.36
C GLN A 285 1.62 4.88 -3.22
N LEU A 286 0.89 4.56 -2.14
CA LEU A 286 -0.40 5.16 -1.88
C LEU A 286 -0.27 6.66 -1.58
N LYS A 287 0.75 7.10 -0.83
CA LYS A 287 1.01 8.53 -0.60
C LYS A 287 1.25 9.27 -1.90
N GLU A 288 2.13 8.75 -2.76
CA GLU A 288 2.41 9.34 -4.09
C GLU A 288 1.14 9.42 -4.93
N TYR A 289 0.34 8.34 -4.97
CA TYR A 289 -0.93 8.33 -5.71
C TYR A 289 -1.91 9.39 -5.20
N LYS A 290 -2.00 9.59 -3.88
CA LYS A 290 -2.88 10.58 -3.26
C LYS A 290 -2.54 12.01 -3.66
N GLU A 291 -1.29 12.32 -4.02
CA GLU A 291 -0.90 13.66 -4.48
C GLU A 291 -1.62 14.02 -5.78
N GLY A 292 -1.82 13.04 -6.68
CA GLY A 292 -2.51 13.20 -7.96
C GLY A 292 -4.04 13.17 -7.89
N LEU A 293 -4.63 12.87 -6.73
CA LEU A 293 -6.09 12.85 -6.58
C LEU A 293 -6.69 14.27 -6.68
N PRO A 294 -7.86 14.40 -7.33
CA PRO A 294 -8.48 15.70 -7.55
C PRO A 294 -8.93 16.36 -6.24
N GLU A 295 -9.01 17.68 -6.24
CA GLU A 295 -9.41 18.49 -5.07
C GLU A 295 -10.84 18.19 -4.57
N ILE A 296 -11.68 17.65 -5.46
CA ILE A 296 -13.08 17.32 -5.20
C ILE A 296 -13.31 15.87 -5.61
N LEU A 297 -13.83 15.06 -4.70
CA LEU A 297 -14.29 13.70 -4.97
C LEU A 297 -15.80 13.62 -4.78
N ASP A 298 -16.50 13.03 -5.74
CA ASP A 298 -17.92 12.74 -5.59
C ASP A 298 -18.12 11.57 -4.63
N CYS A 299 -19.12 11.67 -3.73
CA CYS A 299 -19.46 10.56 -2.85
C CYS A 299 -20.00 9.36 -3.65
N GLU A 300 -20.71 9.60 -4.76
CA GLU A 300 -21.34 8.54 -5.57
C GLU A 300 -20.29 7.67 -6.27
N SER A 301 -19.18 8.25 -6.71
CA SER A 301 -18.08 7.52 -7.39
C SER A 301 -16.94 7.12 -6.46
N LEU A 302 -17.04 7.38 -5.16
CA LEU A 302 -15.93 7.16 -4.24
C LEU A 302 -15.60 5.67 -4.12
N ASP A 303 -16.60 4.81 -4.01
CA ASP A 303 -16.35 3.38 -3.80
C ASP A 303 -15.68 2.75 -5.02
N GLU A 304 -16.07 3.16 -6.23
CA GLU A 304 -15.41 2.78 -7.49
C GLU A 304 -13.95 3.26 -7.53
N LEU A 305 -13.70 4.51 -7.12
CA LEU A 305 -12.35 5.05 -7.02
C LEU A 305 -11.50 4.23 -6.04
N ILE A 306 -12.00 3.93 -4.84
CA ILE A 306 -11.27 3.14 -3.84
C ILE A 306 -11.00 1.73 -4.37
N GLY A 307 -11.98 1.08 -5.00
CA GLY A 307 -11.80 -0.22 -5.65
C GLY A 307 -10.70 -0.18 -6.71
N GLY A 308 -10.74 0.82 -7.59
CA GLY A 308 -9.71 1.03 -8.61
C GLY A 308 -8.32 1.28 -8.02
N ILE A 309 -8.19 2.02 -6.92
CA ILE A 309 -6.91 2.23 -6.23
C ILE A 309 -6.34 0.91 -5.70
N ILE A 310 -7.18 0.10 -5.05
CA ILE A 310 -6.76 -1.19 -4.48
C ILE A 310 -6.26 -2.13 -5.58
N GLU A 311 -6.98 -2.21 -6.70
CA GLU A 311 -6.61 -3.07 -7.83
C GLU A 311 -5.33 -2.59 -8.52
N ASN A 312 -5.23 -1.29 -8.82
CA ASN A 312 -4.10 -0.71 -9.54
C ASN A 312 -2.79 -0.81 -8.75
N LEU A 313 -2.84 -0.54 -7.43
CA LEU A 313 -1.67 -0.59 -6.56
C LEU A 313 -1.47 -1.96 -5.87
N LYS A 314 -2.40 -2.90 -6.07
CA LYS A 314 -2.43 -4.21 -5.41
C LYS A 314 -2.30 -4.07 -3.88
N LEU A 315 -3.10 -3.17 -3.30
CA LEU A 315 -2.97 -2.81 -1.90
C LEU A 315 -3.27 -4.00 -0.98
N PRO A 316 -2.37 -4.34 -0.04
CA PRO A 316 -2.57 -5.46 0.88
C PRO A 316 -3.36 -5.06 2.13
N ILE A 317 -4.36 -4.17 1.99
CA ILE A 317 -5.20 -3.66 3.07
C ILE A 317 -6.68 -3.73 2.70
N ALA A 318 -7.54 -3.73 3.71
CA ALA A 318 -8.98 -3.80 3.53
C ALA A 318 -9.54 -2.52 2.88
N PHE A 319 -10.69 -2.66 2.22
CA PHE A 319 -11.37 -1.56 1.53
C PHE A 319 -11.61 -0.34 2.44
N ASP A 320 -12.14 -0.57 3.65
CA ASP A 320 -12.44 0.50 4.60
C ASP A 320 -11.18 1.22 5.11
N ASP A 321 -10.06 0.49 5.27
CA ASP A 321 -8.79 1.08 5.64
C ASP A 321 -8.22 1.92 4.51
N THR A 322 -8.31 1.45 3.26
CA THR A 322 -7.94 2.26 2.08
C THR A 322 -8.78 3.53 2.00
N ARG A 323 -10.10 3.41 2.17
CA ARG A 323 -11.03 4.54 2.20
C ARG A 323 -10.60 5.55 3.26
N ARG A 324 -10.29 5.09 4.47
CA ARG A 324 -9.82 5.94 5.58
C ARG A 324 -8.51 6.65 5.25
N LEU A 325 -7.54 5.94 4.68
CA LEU A 325 -6.24 6.50 4.28
C LEU A 325 -6.36 7.55 3.19
N VAL A 326 -7.21 7.32 2.18
CA VAL A 326 -7.45 8.26 1.08
C VAL A 326 -8.16 9.51 1.60
N LEU A 327 -9.21 9.34 2.40
CA LEU A 327 -10.03 10.44 2.91
C LEU A 327 -9.39 11.23 4.05
N VAL A 328 -8.23 10.82 4.59
CA VAL A 328 -7.57 11.53 5.69
C VAL A 328 -7.27 13.00 5.34
N ASP A 329 -7.06 13.28 4.05
CA ASP A 329 -6.77 14.62 3.53
C ASP A 329 -8.02 15.33 3.02
N TYR A 330 -9.20 14.78 3.26
CA TYR A 330 -10.47 15.32 2.79
C TYR A 330 -11.43 15.60 3.95
N THR A 331 -12.38 16.50 3.70
CA THR A 331 -13.52 16.79 4.57
C THR A 331 -14.80 16.60 3.78
N LEU A 332 -15.76 15.89 4.35
CA LEU A 332 -17.08 15.74 3.74
C LEU A 332 -17.80 17.07 3.80
N SER A 333 -18.32 17.53 2.67
CA SER A 333 -19.19 18.70 2.60
C SER A 333 -20.33 18.49 1.63
N GLY A 334 -21.55 18.39 2.17
CA GLY A 334 -22.73 18.03 1.40
C GLY A 334 -22.57 16.64 0.77
N LYS A 335 -22.46 16.61 -0.57
CA LYS A 335 -22.35 15.37 -1.37
C LYS A 335 -20.95 15.12 -1.93
N VAL A 336 -19.95 15.89 -1.52
CA VAL A 336 -18.58 15.75 -2.02
C VAL A 336 -17.57 15.72 -0.88
N TYR A 337 -16.43 15.10 -1.14
CA TYR A 337 -15.25 15.22 -0.30
C TYR A 337 -14.32 16.28 -0.87
N LEU A 338 -13.94 17.25 -0.04
CA LEU A 338 -13.08 18.36 -0.40
C LEU A 338 -11.71 18.18 0.24
N LYS A 339 -10.65 18.35 -0.53
CA LYS A 339 -9.29 18.28 0.01
C LYS A 339 -9.11 19.40 1.04
N LYS A 340 -8.58 19.07 2.22
CA LYS A 340 -8.42 19.98 3.38
C LYS A 340 -7.66 21.27 3.09
N ARG A 341 -6.93 21.33 1.96
CA ARG A 341 -6.13 22.48 1.53
C ARG A 341 -6.82 23.34 0.45
N MET A 342 -8.07 23.07 0.09
CA MET A 342 -8.75 23.80 -0.98
C MET A 342 -9.05 25.25 -0.57
N SER A 343 -8.48 26.21 -1.30
CA SER A 343 -8.69 27.64 -1.12
C SER A 343 -10.03 28.11 -1.72
N LEU A 344 -10.56 29.24 -1.22
CA LEU A 344 -11.74 29.89 -1.81
C LEU A 344 -11.57 30.17 -3.30
N SER A 345 -10.36 30.55 -3.73
CA SER A 345 -10.05 30.78 -5.15
C SER A 345 -10.22 29.52 -6.00
N GLN A 346 -9.79 28.36 -5.50
CA GLN A 346 -10.00 27.07 -6.19
C GLN A 346 -11.49 26.72 -6.24
N MET A 347 -12.23 26.95 -5.16
CA MET A 347 -13.68 26.71 -5.13
C MET A 347 -14.39 27.58 -6.17
N TYR A 348 -14.02 28.87 -6.24
CA TYR A 348 -14.59 29.80 -7.21
C TYR A 348 -14.26 29.39 -8.64
N ASN A 349 -13.02 28.98 -8.91
CA ASN A 349 -12.61 28.50 -10.22
C ASN A 349 -13.44 27.27 -10.66
N ALA A 350 -13.65 26.30 -9.77
CA ALA A 350 -14.47 25.12 -10.06
C ALA A 350 -15.93 25.47 -10.37
N VAL A 351 -16.53 26.41 -9.62
CA VAL A 351 -17.89 26.91 -9.89
C VAL A 351 -17.96 27.61 -11.24
N LEU A 352 -16.99 28.48 -11.54
CA LEU A 352 -16.92 29.19 -12.81
C LEU A 352 -16.80 28.22 -13.99
N LYS A 353 -15.93 27.20 -13.87
CA LYS A 353 -15.73 26.21 -14.91
C LYS A 353 -16.99 25.38 -15.18
N LYS A 354 -17.76 25.05 -14.14
CA LYS A 354 -18.95 24.20 -14.25
C LYS A 354 -20.20 24.96 -14.70
N TYR A 355 -20.45 26.14 -14.13
CA TYR A 355 -21.72 26.86 -14.30
C TYR A 355 -21.62 28.14 -15.13
N TYR A 356 -20.41 28.64 -15.40
CA TYR A 356 -20.19 29.90 -16.12
C TYR A 356 -19.21 29.76 -17.31
N PRO A 357 -19.42 28.79 -18.23
CA PRO A 357 -18.53 28.62 -19.38
C PRO A 357 -18.48 29.87 -20.27
N ASP A 358 -19.59 30.61 -20.38
CA ASP A 358 -19.69 31.85 -21.18
C ASP A 358 -19.35 33.12 -20.37
N GLY A 359 -18.88 32.95 -19.14
CA GLY A 359 -18.54 34.02 -18.23
C GLY A 359 -19.66 34.46 -17.28
N ILE A 360 -19.26 35.13 -16.21
CA ILE A 360 -20.08 35.63 -15.10
C ILE A 360 -20.18 37.15 -15.16
N LYS A 361 -21.36 37.71 -14.82
CA LYS A 361 -21.54 39.15 -14.65
C LYS A 361 -21.18 39.54 -13.21
N LEU A 362 -20.23 40.45 -13.04
CA LEU A 362 -19.82 40.95 -11.72
C LEU A 362 -20.58 42.23 -11.36
N TYR A 363 -20.61 42.56 -10.06
CA TYR A 363 -21.35 43.71 -9.51
C TYR A 363 -22.86 43.65 -9.76
N ASP A 364 -23.40 42.43 -9.86
CA ASP A 364 -24.82 42.16 -10.04
C ASP A 364 -25.29 41.29 -8.86
N ASP A 365 -26.14 41.83 -8.01
CA ASP A 365 -26.54 41.14 -6.76
C ASP A 365 -27.27 39.83 -7.03
N ALA A 366 -28.09 39.77 -8.08
CA ALA A 366 -28.80 38.55 -8.45
C ALA A 366 -27.83 37.47 -8.96
N GLU A 367 -26.78 37.87 -9.68
CA GLU A 367 -25.71 36.95 -10.10
C GLU A 367 -24.84 36.50 -8.93
N ALA A 368 -24.52 37.40 -8.00
CA ALA A 368 -23.78 37.07 -6.78
C ALA A 368 -24.54 36.06 -5.91
N ILE A 369 -25.86 36.21 -5.77
CA ILE A 369 -26.72 35.24 -5.05
C ILE A 369 -26.70 33.88 -5.77
N ARG A 370 -26.83 33.86 -7.10
CA ARG A 370 -26.75 32.61 -7.88
C ARG A 370 -25.39 31.92 -7.71
N PHE A 371 -24.31 32.67 -7.80
CA PHE A 371 -22.96 32.16 -7.57
C PHE A 371 -22.81 31.54 -6.18
N ARG A 372 -23.27 32.23 -5.12
CA ARG A 372 -23.28 31.70 -3.74
C ARG A 372 -24.06 30.39 -3.66
N ASN A 373 -25.21 30.30 -4.33
CA ASN A 373 -26.02 29.09 -4.32
C ASN A 373 -25.32 27.94 -5.05
N TYR A 374 -24.60 28.20 -6.15
CA TYR A 374 -23.77 27.18 -6.80
C TYR A 374 -22.59 26.75 -5.95
N VAL A 375 -21.93 27.68 -5.24
CA VAL A 375 -20.88 27.34 -4.28
C VAL A 375 -21.46 26.44 -3.19
N ARG A 376 -22.59 26.82 -2.58
CA ARG A 376 -23.23 25.99 -1.54
C ARG A 376 -23.72 24.65 -2.07
N GLY A 377 -24.24 24.62 -3.30
CA GLY A 377 -24.70 23.40 -3.94
C GLY A 377 -23.56 22.41 -4.22
N LEU A 378 -22.38 22.90 -4.58
CA LEU A 378 -21.20 22.06 -4.81
C LEU A 378 -20.43 21.72 -3.55
N PHE A 379 -20.27 22.68 -2.65
CA PHE A 379 -19.31 22.62 -1.55
C PHE A 379 -19.96 22.63 -0.18
N GLY A 380 -21.29 22.59 -0.07
CA GLY A 380 -22.00 22.64 1.22
C GLY A 380 -21.88 23.99 1.92
N ASP A 381 -21.89 23.96 3.26
CA ASP A 381 -21.88 25.18 4.07
C ASP A 381 -20.45 25.74 4.23
N VAL A 382 -19.98 26.42 3.19
CA VAL A 382 -18.69 27.11 3.17
C VAL A 382 -18.86 28.55 3.62
N TYR A 383 -17.96 29.02 4.50
CA TYR A 383 -17.88 30.42 4.86
C TYR A 383 -17.51 31.28 3.64
N LEU A 384 -18.48 32.07 3.18
CA LEU A 384 -18.29 33.06 2.11
C LEU A 384 -18.34 34.46 2.70
N PRO A 385 -17.56 35.42 2.17
CA PRO A 385 -17.68 36.82 2.56
C PRO A 385 -19.13 37.29 2.45
N GLU A 386 -19.67 37.97 3.46
CA GLU A 386 -21.03 38.53 3.41
C GLU A 386 -21.15 39.60 2.33
N ASN A 387 -20.08 40.37 2.12
CA ASN A 387 -20.03 41.43 1.13
C ASN A 387 -19.83 40.87 -0.30
N ASN A 388 -20.80 41.09 -1.20
CA ASN A 388 -20.70 40.72 -2.62
C ASN A 388 -19.45 41.32 -3.30
N ARG A 389 -19.03 42.53 -2.89
CA ARG A 389 -17.84 43.19 -3.44
C ARG A 389 -16.56 42.38 -3.22
N ALA A 390 -16.45 41.70 -2.08
CA ALA A 390 -15.29 40.87 -1.77
C ALA A 390 -15.22 39.64 -2.68
N ILE A 391 -16.37 39.05 -3.03
CA ILE A 391 -16.46 37.96 -4.01
C ILE A 391 -16.09 38.48 -5.39
N ASP A 392 -16.67 39.61 -5.83
CA ASP A 392 -16.39 40.20 -7.13
C ASP A 392 -14.90 40.52 -7.34
N VAL A 393 -14.21 41.01 -6.30
CA VAL A 393 -12.76 41.27 -6.37
C VAL A 393 -12.00 39.98 -6.65
N ARG A 394 -12.28 38.91 -5.90
CA ARG A 394 -11.64 37.60 -6.13
C ARG A 394 -11.96 37.01 -7.49
N LEU A 395 -13.21 37.12 -7.94
CA LEU A 395 -13.59 36.67 -9.27
C LEU A 395 -12.89 37.49 -10.36
N THR A 396 -12.68 38.79 -10.14
CA THR A 396 -11.93 39.66 -11.07
C THR A 396 -10.48 39.22 -11.22
N GLU A 397 -9.84 38.76 -10.14
CA GLU A 397 -8.46 38.20 -10.16
C GLU A 397 -8.37 36.90 -10.97
N LEU A 398 -9.43 36.09 -10.96
CA LEU A 398 -9.46 34.77 -11.62
C LEU A 398 -9.94 34.80 -13.08
N THR A 399 -10.53 35.91 -13.53
CA THR A 399 -11.25 35.99 -14.81
C THR A 399 -10.80 37.18 -15.64
N ILE A 400 -11.09 37.15 -16.94
CA ILE A 400 -10.75 38.18 -17.92
C ILE A 400 -12.03 38.85 -18.41
N LEU A 401 -11.96 40.17 -18.64
CA LEU A 401 -13.09 40.93 -19.17
C LEU A 401 -13.48 40.40 -20.57
N CYS A 402 -14.74 39.99 -20.75
CA CYS A 402 -15.26 39.50 -22.03
C CYS A 402 -16.47 40.30 -22.57
N ASP A 403 -17.15 41.06 -21.71
CA ASP A 403 -18.22 41.97 -22.12
C ASP A 403 -18.44 43.05 -21.05
N ARG A 404 -19.41 43.93 -21.24
CA ARG A 404 -19.78 44.98 -20.28
C ARG A 404 -20.17 44.38 -18.92
N GLY A 405 -19.21 44.40 -17.98
CA GLY A 405 -19.36 43.83 -16.64
C GLY A 405 -19.33 42.29 -16.60
N LYS A 406 -19.13 41.62 -17.74
CA LYS A 406 -19.03 40.16 -17.84
C LYS A 406 -17.57 39.73 -17.95
N ARG A 407 -17.20 38.67 -17.25
CA ARG A 407 -15.85 38.13 -17.24
C ARG A 407 -15.84 36.62 -17.39
N ILE A 408 -14.86 36.09 -18.11
CA ILE A 408 -14.70 34.66 -18.42
C ILE A 408 -13.40 34.12 -17.85
N LEU A 409 -13.33 32.81 -17.56
CA LEU A 409 -12.07 32.16 -17.21
C LEU A 409 -11.07 32.23 -18.39
N PRO A 410 -9.76 32.35 -18.13
CA PRO A 410 -8.74 32.33 -19.18
C PRO A 410 -8.80 31.08 -20.07
N SER A 411 -9.13 29.93 -19.49
CA SER A 411 -9.31 28.67 -20.23
C SER A 411 -10.48 28.68 -21.22
N GLY A 412 -11.40 29.65 -21.12
CA GLY A 412 -12.51 29.83 -22.05
C GLY A 412 -12.17 30.68 -23.27
N ILE A 413 -10.97 31.26 -23.35
CA ILE A 413 -10.54 32.10 -24.48
C ILE A 413 -10.09 31.21 -25.64
N LYS A 414 -10.59 31.49 -26.84
CA LYS A 414 -10.24 30.79 -28.09
C LYS A 414 -9.69 31.83 -29.05
N ILE A 415 -8.36 31.94 -29.15
CA ILE A 415 -7.66 32.77 -30.15
C ILE A 415 -6.32 32.10 -30.47
N SER A 416 -5.91 32.11 -31.74
CA SER A 416 -4.60 31.59 -32.14
C SER A 416 -3.48 32.55 -31.72
N THR A 417 -2.30 32.01 -31.42
CA THR A 417 -1.09 32.80 -31.13
C THR A 417 -0.69 33.66 -32.32
N GLU A 418 -0.93 33.21 -33.54
CA GLU A 418 -0.66 33.95 -34.77
C GLU A 418 -1.51 35.21 -34.89
N LEU A 419 -2.83 35.11 -34.64
CA LEU A 419 -3.73 36.25 -34.67
C LEU A 419 -3.41 37.23 -33.53
N LEU A 420 -3.08 36.69 -32.35
CA LEU A 420 -2.69 37.51 -31.21
C LEU A 420 -1.40 38.32 -31.50
N ARG A 421 -0.39 37.68 -32.09
CA ARG A 421 0.85 38.33 -32.53
C ARG A 421 0.58 39.38 -33.61
N LYS A 422 -0.28 39.08 -34.58
CA LYS A 422 -0.65 40.04 -35.64
C LYS A 422 -1.29 41.31 -35.06
N ILE A 423 -2.13 41.17 -34.03
CA ILE A 423 -2.72 42.31 -33.33
C ILE A 423 -1.64 43.09 -32.55
N HIS A 424 -0.70 42.39 -31.94
CA HIS A 424 0.45 43.00 -31.26
C HIS A 424 1.35 43.79 -32.21
N ASP A 425 1.77 43.22 -33.34
CA ASP A 425 2.57 43.89 -34.36
C ASP A 425 1.85 45.14 -34.87
N ALA A 426 0.55 45.03 -35.12
CA ALA A 426 -0.27 46.16 -35.51
C ALA A 426 -0.31 47.27 -34.46
N ILE A 427 -0.33 46.94 -33.16
CA ILE A 427 -0.22 47.93 -32.08
C ILE A 427 1.10 48.69 -32.22
N ILE A 428 2.23 47.98 -32.41
CA ILE A 428 3.56 48.58 -32.57
C ILE A 428 3.64 49.47 -33.82
N GLU A 429 3.01 49.09 -34.92
CA GLU A 429 3.04 49.83 -36.18
C GLU A 429 2.21 51.12 -36.18
N PHE A 430 1.23 51.29 -35.28
CA PHE A 430 0.44 52.52 -35.26
C PHE A 430 1.32 53.77 -35.02
N ASP A 431 1.18 54.81 -35.83
CA ASP A 431 1.91 56.08 -35.64
C ASP A 431 1.60 56.79 -34.29
N ARG A 432 0.56 56.35 -33.59
CA ARG A 432 0.06 56.96 -32.35
C ARG A 432 0.47 56.12 -31.15
N ASN A 433 0.91 56.79 -30.08
CA ASN A 433 1.27 56.14 -28.81
C ASN A 433 0.07 55.65 -27.99
N GLU A 434 -1.12 56.21 -28.23
CA GLU A 434 -2.36 55.83 -27.55
C GLU A 434 -3.40 55.36 -28.59
N ILE A 435 -3.87 54.12 -28.44
CA ILE A 435 -4.75 53.47 -29.42
C ILE A 435 -6.03 53.04 -28.71
N MET A 436 -7.18 53.41 -29.26
CA MET A 436 -8.50 53.04 -28.73
C MET A 436 -8.80 51.57 -29.04
N PHE A 437 -9.30 50.81 -28.06
CA PHE A 437 -9.72 49.41 -28.30
C PHE A 437 -10.81 49.27 -29.35
N ARG A 438 -11.65 50.30 -29.51
CA ARG A 438 -12.63 50.35 -30.60
C ARG A 438 -11.94 50.30 -31.96
N THR A 439 -10.87 51.09 -32.14
CA THR A 439 -10.11 51.14 -33.40
C THR A 439 -9.41 49.82 -33.68
N LEU A 440 -8.80 49.21 -32.66
CA LEU A 440 -8.17 47.89 -32.79
C LEU A 440 -9.20 46.81 -33.14
N PHE A 441 -10.33 46.80 -32.45
CA PHE A 441 -11.37 45.81 -32.69
C PHE A 441 -11.92 45.93 -34.12
N GLU A 442 -12.27 47.13 -34.59
CA GLU A 442 -12.78 47.29 -35.97
C GLU A 442 -11.74 46.89 -37.02
N ARG A 443 -10.44 47.11 -36.78
CA ARG A 443 -9.36 46.70 -37.70
C ARG A 443 -9.27 45.17 -37.87
N PHE A 444 -9.52 44.41 -36.81
CA PHE A 444 -9.38 42.96 -36.78
C PHE A 444 -10.71 42.21 -36.68
N LYS A 445 -11.83 42.91 -36.84
CA LYS A 445 -13.17 42.40 -36.51
C LYS A 445 -13.50 41.10 -37.24
N ASP A 446 -13.29 41.07 -38.55
CA ASP A 446 -13.65 39.91 -39.37
C ASP A 446 -12.80 38.70 -38.98
N GLU A 447 -11.48 38.89 -38.85
CA GLU A 447 -10.56 37.82 -38.42
C GLU A 447 -10.84 37.30 -37.01
N LEU A 448 -11.20 38.20 -36.08
CA LEU A 448 -11.56 37.85 -34.70
C LEU A 448 -12.88 37.07 -34.65
N ILE A 449 -13.90 37.47 -35.41
CA ILE A 449 -15.19 36.77 -35.42
C ILE A 449 -15.06 35.39 -36.07
N GLU A 450 -14.25 35.28 -37.12
CA GLU A 450 -14.10 34.05 -37.89
C GLU A 450 -13.18 33.02 -37.22
N ASN A 451 -12.11 33.48 -36.55
CA ASN A 451 -11.06 32.60 -36.02
C ASN A 451 -10.95 32.59 -34.48
N SER A 452 -11.88 33.24 -33.77
CA SER A 452 -11.81 33.36 -32.31
C SER A 452 -13.21 33.46 -31.68
N ASN A 453 -13.28 33.47 -30.34
CA ASN A 453 -14.51 33.80 -29.62
C ASN A 453 -14.60 35.28 -29.16
N ILE A 454 -13.70 36.14 -29.66
CA ILE A 454 -13.63 37.55 -29.29
C ILE A 454 -14.60 38.35 -30.16
N THR A 455 -15.80 38.60 -29.62
CA THR A 455 -16.91 39.22 -30.38
C THR A 455 -17.04 40.72 -30.18
N ASN A 456 -16.28 41.33 -29.27
CA ASN A 456 -16.39 42.75 -28.95
C ASN A 456 -15.08 43.35 -28.43
N LYS A 457 -15.02 44.69 -28.41
CA LYS A 457 -13.86 45.47 -27.95
C LYS A 457 -13.47 45.25 -26.48
N TYR A 458 -14.43 44.92 -25.60
CA TYR A 458 -14.14 44.65 -24.18
C TYR A 458 -13.45 43.31 -24.03
N PHE A 459 -13.86 42.32 -24.81
CA PHE A 459 -13.19 41.03 -24.85
C PHE A 459 -11.77 41.16 -25.40
N LEU A 460 -11.60 41.89 -26.50
CA LEU A 460 -10.27 42.16 -27.05
C LEU A 460 -9.37 42.86 -26.02
N GLN A 461 -9.89 43.87 -25.32
CA GLN A 461 -9.20 44.52 -24.21
C GLN A 461 -8.76 43.52 -23.14
N GLY A 462 -9.66 42.64 -22.69
CA GLY A 462 -9.36 41.65 -21.68
C GLY A 462 -8.24 40.70 -22.10
N VAL A 463 -8.31 40.19 -23.33
CA VAL A 463 -7.32 39.27 -23.90
C VAL A 463 -5.97 39.94 -24.05
N LEU A 464 -5.90 41.16 -24.60
CA LEU A 464 -4.65 41.88 -24.75
C LEU A 464 -4.02 42.22 -23.40
N LYS A 465 -4.83 42.65 -22.42
CA LYS A 465 -4.33 42.92 -21.08
C LYS A 465 -3.75 41.64 -20.44
N GLN A 466 -4.40 40.50 -20.59
CA GLN A 466 -3.87 39.24 -20.04
C GLN A 466 -2.50 38.86 -20.62
N ASN A 467 -2.30 39.08 -21.91
CA ASN A 467 -1.11 38.59 -22.62
C ASN A 467 0.03 39.60 -22.70
N TYR A 468 -0.25 40.90 -22.61
CA TYR A 468 0.74 41.96 -22.90
C TYR A 468 0.80 43.07 -21.83
N SER A 469 0.31 42.82 -20.60
CA SER A 469 0.36 43.81 -19.50
C SER A 469 1.79 44.26 -19.14
N ASP A 470 2.79 43.44 -19.46
CA ASP A 470 4.20 43.76 -19.19
C ASP A 470 4.82 44.64 -20.28
N GLU A 471 4.19 44.76 -21.45
CA GLU A 471 4.71 45.50 -22.61
C GLU A 471 3.94 46.79 -22.91
N PHE A 472 2.65 46.83 -22.57
CA PHE A 472 1.78 47.96 -22.83
C PHE A 472 1.04 48.42 -21.59
N TYR A 473 0.80 49.73 -21.51
CA TYR A 473 -0.02 50.31 -20.45
C TYR A 473 -1.49 50.34 -20.88
N PHE A 474 -2.34 49.59 -20.17
CA PHE A 474 -3.77 49.47 -20.46
C PHE A 474 -4.62 50.37 -19.59
N THR A 475 -5.41 51.25 -20.21
CA THR A 475 -6.46 52.03 -19.56
C THR A 475 -7.84 51.39 -19.76
N ARG A 476 -8.91 52.07 -19.31
CA ARG A 476 -10.29 51.65 -19.55
C ARG A 476 -10.64 51.59 -21.04
N TYR A 477 -10.06 52.46 -21.87
CA TYR A 477 -10.48 52.63 -23.27
C TYR A 477 -9.34 52.49 -24.27
N THR A 478 -8.09 52.55 -23.81
CA THR A 478 -6.92 52.64 -24.66
C THR A 478 -5.80 51.69 -24.22
N VAL A 479 -4.97 51.31 -25.18
CA VAL A 479 -3.65 50.71 -24.97
C VAL A 479 -2.60 51.76 -25.34
N LYS A 480 -1.57 51.90 -24.50
CA LYS A 480 -0.47 52.84 -24.68
C LYS A 480 0.86 52.11 -24.81
N LYS A 481 1.67 52.54 -25.78
CA LYS A 481 3.06 52.11 -25.93
C LYS A 481 3.89 52.73 -24.82
N GLU A 482 4.81 51.97 -24.24
CA GLU A 482 5.78 52.53 -23.31
C GLU A 482 6.67 53.53 -24.07
N LEU A 483 6.68 54.80 -23.64
CA LEU A 483 7.60 55.80 -24.19
C LEU A 483 9.00 55.42 -23.71
N SER A 484 9.86 54.94 -24.60
CA SER A 484 11.30 54.96 -24.36
C SER A 484 11.68 56.41 -24.03
N CYS A 485 12.13 56.66 -22.80
CA CYS A 485 12.61 57.95 -22.35
C CYS A 485 13.86 58.33 -23.17
N SER A 486 13.67 59.01 -24.30
CA SER A 486 14.73 59.67 -25.05
C SER A 486 14.81 61.13 -24.61
N SER A 487 15.81 61.41 -23.78
CA SER A 487 16.55 62.68 -23.67
C SER A 487 15.77 64.00 -23.71
N SER A 488 15.73 64.68 -22.58
CA SER A 488 15.75 66.14 -22.53
C SER A 488 16.74 66.59 -21.46
N GLN A 489 18.00 66.73 -21.87
CA GLN A 489 18.88 67.75 -21.32
C GLN A 489 18.24 69.11 -21.61
N THR A 490 18.02 69.95 -20.60
CA THR A 490 18.25 71.39 -20.72
C THR A 490 18.35 72.01 -19.32
N THR A 491 19.56 72.50 -19.02
CA THR A 491 19.99 73.56 -18.08
C THR A 491 19.26 73.75 -16.76
#